data_AF-A0A2E7FC93-F1
#
_entry.id   AF-A0A2E7FC93-F1
#
_cell.length_a   1.000
_cell.length_b   1.000
_cell.length_c   1.000
_cell.angle_alpha   90.00
_cell.angle_beta   90.00
_cell.angle_gamma   90.00
#
_symmetry.space_group_name_H-M   'P 1'
#
loop_
_entity.id
_entity.type
_entity.pdbx_description
1 polymer ?
#
loop_
_entity_poly.entity_id
_entity_poly.type
_entity_poly.pdbx_seq_one_letter_code
_entity_poly.pdbx_strand_id
1 'polypeptide(L)'
;MNSIKYMILKNLTLAVLFLFFINCKNSDCITIEEKIEVNGNYYFLFSNETYNSNIEFDNNSGQVNFQTFQNYQVGDVYCDE
;
A
#
# COMPACT_ATOMS: atom_id res chain seq x y z
N MET A 1 22.62 10.98 41.09
CA MET A 1 21.18 10.90 40.74
C MET A 1 20.86 11.31 39.29
N ASN A 2 21.77 12.00 38.57
CA ASN A 2 21.54 12.44 37.19
C ASN A 2 21.82 11.34 36.14
N SER A 3 22.90 10.54 36.30
CA SER A 3 23.22 9.47 35.32
C SER A 3 22.16 8.39 35.16
N ILE A 4 21.46 8.02 36.24
CA ILE A 4 20.41 6.99 36.21
C ILE A 4 19.21 7.49 35.39
N LYS A 5 18.84 8.77 35.55
CA LYS A 5 17.78 9.40 34.74
C LYS A 5 18.15 9.46 33.26
N TYR A 6 19.40 9.81 32.92
CA TYR A 6 19.87 9.83 31.53
C TYR A 6 19.84 8.44 30.88
N MET A 7 20.21 7.39 31.61
CA MET A 7 20.15 6.00 31.12
C MET A 7 18.71 5.54 30.88
N ILE A 8 17.80 5.86 31.80
CA ILE A 8 16.37 5.53 31.67
C ILE A 8 15.74 6.32 30.51
N LEU A 9 16.06 7.61 30.36
CA LEU A 9 15.52 8.46 29.28
C LEU A 9 16.02 8.00 27.89
N LYS A 10 17.30 7.63 27.77
CA LYS A 10 17.89 7.11 26.52
C LYS A 10 17.25 5.78 26.10
N ASN A 11 17.03 4.87 27.04
CA ASN A 11 16.38 3.58 26.77
C ASN A 11 14.89 3.75 26.43
N LEU A 12 14.20 4.71 27.05
CA LEU A 12 12.80 5.04 26.74
C LEU A 12 12.65 5.62 25.33
N THR A 13 13.58 6.48 24.92
CA THR A 13 13.57 7.09 23.58
C THR A 13 13.75 6.03 22.47
N LEU A 14 14.59 5.03 22.73
CA LEU A 14 14.82 3.92 21.80
C LEU A 14 13.58 3.01 21.66
N ALA A 15 12.84 2.82 22.76
CA ALA A 15 11.61 2.03 22.76
C ALA A 15 10.46 2.71 22.00
N VAL A 16 10.34 4.04 22.08
CA VAL A 16 9.31 4.81 21.36
C VAL A 16 9.55 4.78 19.84
N LEU A 17 10.81 4.81 19.39
CA LEU A 17 11.15 4.70 17.97
C LEU A 17 10.77 3.34 17.37
N PHE A 18 10.78 2.27 18.17
CA PHE A 18 10.46 0.92 17.69
C PHE A 18 8.96 0.69 17.48
N LEU A 19 8.10 1.44 18.17
CA LEU A 19 6.64 1.31 18.08
C LEU A 19 6.04 1.91 16.80
N PHE A 20 6.79 2.72 16.05
CA PHE A 20 6.31 3.32 14.79
C PHE A 20 6.31 2.34 13.60
N PHE A 21 6.96 1.18 13.70
CA PHE A 21 7.11 0.25 12.58
C PHE A 21 6.03 -0.84 12.48
N ILE A 22 5.03 -0.87 13.38
CA ILE A 22 4.10 -2.00 13.52
C ILE A 22 2.76 -1.81 12.77
N ASN A 23 2.58 -0.73 11.99
CA ASN A 23 1.33 -0.47 11.26
C ASN A 23 1.34 -0.95 9.80
N CYS A 24 1.88 -2.14 9.53
CA CYS A 24 1.69 -2.77 8.21
C CYS A 24 0.34 -3.50 8.23
N LYS A 25 -0.72 -2.87 7.73
CA LYS A 25 -1.98 -3.57 7.44
C LYS A 25 -1.68 -4.69 6.45
N ASN A 26 -2.26 -5.87 6.67
CA ASN A 26 -2.40 -6.86 5.59
C ASN A 26 -3.40 -6.29 4.59
N SER A 27 -2.93 -5.44 3.69
CA SER A 27 -3.67 -5.05 2.50
C SER A 27 -3.57 -6.19 1.48
N ASP A 28 -4.68 -6.50 0.83
CA ASP A 28 -4.71 -7.44 -0.29
C ASP A 28 -3.98 -6.75 -1.46
N CYS A 29 -2.67 -6.98 -1.51
CA CYS A 29 -1.82 -6.45 -2.55
C CYS A 29 -2.01 -7.24 -3.86
N ILE A 30 -2.08 -6.53 -4.98
CA ILE A 30 -2.34 -7.09 -6.29
C ILE A 30 -1.42 -6.50 -7.35
N THR A 31 -0.99 -7.32 -8.31
CA THR A 31 -0.11 -6.88 -9.40
C THR A 31 -0.89 -6.08 -10.43
N ILE A 32 -0.37 -4.91 -10.82
CA ILE A 32 -0.92 -4.08 -11.88
C ILE A 32 -0.60 -4.74 -13.22
N GLU A 33 -1.63 -5.14 -13.97
CA GLU A 33 -1.48 -5.72 -15.31
C GLU A 33 -1.56 -4.65 -16.40
N GLU A 34 -2.45 -3.67 -16.21
CA GLU A 34 -2.63 -2.59 -17.17
C GLU A 34 -2.97 -1.28 -16.47
N LYS A 35 -2.67 -0.20 -17.17
CA LYS A 35 -2.90 1.18 -16.74
C LYS A 35 -3.70 1.90 -17.81
N ILE A 36 -4.90 2.37 -17.47
CA ILE A 36 -5.77 3.08 -18.42
C ILE A 36 -6.19 4.46 -17.90
N GLU A 37 -6.38 5.39 -18.83
CA GLU A 37 -6.97 6.70 -18.57
C GLU A 37 -8.30 6.80 -19.33
N VAL A 38 -9.38 7.13 -18.63
CA VAL A 38 -10.72 7.29 -19.22
C VAL A 38 -11.35 8.57 -18.69
N ASN A 39 -11.64 9.51 -19.58
CA ASN A 39 -12.26 10.80 -19.25
C ASN A 39 -11.53 11.57 -18.12
N GLY A 40 -10.18 11.52 -18.10
CA GLY A 40 -9.35 12.18 -17.08
C GLY A 40 -9.28 11.46 -15.73
N ASN A 41 -9.86 10.25 -15.63
CA ASN A 41 -9.71 9.36 -14.48
C ASN A 41 -8.69 8.27 -14.79
N TYR A 42 -7.97 7.82 -13.76
CA TYR A 42 -6.85 6.90 -13.89
C TYR A 42 -7.17 5.59 -13.18
N TYR A 43 -6.93 4.46 -13.85
CA TYR A 43 -7.27 3.14 -13.32
C TYR A 43 -6.11 2.16 -13.48
N PHE A 44 -5.93 1.33 -12.46
CA PHE A 44 -5.15 0.10 -12.56
C PHE A 44 -6.12 -1.05 -12.87
N LEU A 45 -5.74 -1.91 -13.80
CA LEU A 45 -6.45 -3.16 -14.07
C LEU A 45 -5.64 -4.31 -13.52
N PHE A 46 -6.34 -5.28 -12.96
CA PHE A 46 -5.78 -6.43 -12.27
C PHE A 46 -6.34 -7.72 -12.88
N SER A 47 -5.48 -8.69 -13.15
CA SER A 47 -5.88 -10.05 -13.51
C SER A 47 -6.04 -10.85 -12.24
N ASN A 48 -7.29 -11.12 -11.83
CA ASN A 48 -7.52 -12.16 -10.86
C ASN A 48 -7.36 -13.50 -11.60
N GLU A 49 -6.27 -14.24 -11.36
CA GLU A 49 -6.01 -15.55 -12.00
C GLU A 49 -7.14 -16.58 -11.75
N THR A 50 -8.12 -16.27 -10.89
CA THR A 50 -9.33 -17.06 -10.77
C THR A 50 -10.33 -16.66 -11.87
N TYR A 51 -10.15 -17.24 -13.07
CA TYR A 51 -11.14 -17.28 -14.16
C TYR A 51 -12.41 -18.04 -13.70
N ASN A 52 -13.20 -17.42 -12.81
CA ASN A 52 -14.58 -17.79 -12.60
C ASN A 52 -15.41 -16.84 -13.46
N SER A 53 -16.08 -17.41 -14.45
CA SER A 53 -16.80 -16.73 -15.54
C SER A 53 -18.03 -15.90 -15.11
N ASN A 54 -18.09 -15.41 -13.87
CA ASN A 54 -19.22 -14.66 -13.30
C ASN A 54 -18.80 -13.47 -12.41
N ILE A 55 -17.56 -12.97 -12.48
CA ILE A 55 -17.15 -11.86 -11.61
C ILE A 55 -17.41 -10.53 -12.31
N GLU A 56 -18.31 -9.76 -11.70
CA GLU A 56 -18.66 -8.39 -12.02
C GLU A 56 -17.40 -7.51 -12.20
N PHE A 57 -17.48 -6.58 -13.15
CA PHE A 57 -16.42 -5.67 -13.61
C PHE A 57 -15.73 -4.87 -12.47
N ASP A 58 -16.35 -4.80 -11.28
CA ASP A 58 -15.91 -3.99 -10.15
C ASP A 58 -14.67 -4.54 -9.40
N ASN A 59 -14.33 -5.83 -9.52
CA ASN A 59 -13.22 -6.41 -8.74
C ASN A 59 -11.86 -6.43 -9.47
N ASN A 60 -11.82 -6.11 -10.76
CA ASN A 60 -10.60 -6.22 -11.59
C ASN A 60 -10.03 -4.85 -11.97
N SER A 61 -10.53 -3.77 -11.35
CA SER A 61 -9.98 -2.43 -11.56
C SER A 61 -10.06 -1.58 -10.32
N GLY A 62 -9.04 -0.74 -10.10
CA GLY A 62 -8.99 0.23 -9.01
C GLY A 62 -8.74 1.62 -9.56
N GLN A 63 -9.65 2.56 -9.27
CA GLN A 63 -9.44 3.96 -9.62
C GLN A 63 -8.43 4.58 -8.66
N VAL A 64 -7.45 5.28 -9.21
CA VAL A 64 -6.41 5.99 -8.45
C VAL A 64 -6.32 7.44 -8.88
N ASN A 65 -5.65 8.25 -8.07
CA ASN A 65 -5.30 9.61 -8.46
C ASN A 65 -4.11 9.62 -9.45
N PHE A 66 -3.92 10.75 -10.15
CA PHE A 66 -2.84 10.90 -11.14
C PHE A 66 -1.44 10.61 -10.57
N GLN A 67 -1.16 11.05 -9.34
CA GLN A 67 0.16 10.87 -8.74
C GLN A 67 0.45 9.39 -8.50
N THR A 68 -0.49 8.65 -7.91
CA THR A 68 -0.39 7.19 -7.77
C THR A 68 -0.24 6.54 -9.14
N PHE A 69 -1.03 6.94 -10.13
CA PHE A 69 -0.93 6.40 -11.48
C PHE A 69 0.45 6.61 -12.12
N GLN A 70 1.11 7.75 -11.91
CA GLN A 70 2.44 8.01 -12.45
C GLN A 70 3.55 7.26 -11.69
N ASN A 71 3.37 7.02 -10.39
CA ASN A 71 4.39 6.42 -9.54
C ASN A 71 4.53 4.90 -9.70
N TYR A 72 3.48 4.22 -10.15
CA TYR A 72 3.48 2.76 -10.34
C TYR A 72 3.58 2.38 -11.81
N GLN A 73 4.19 1.23 -12.09
CA GLN A 73 4.33 0.64 -13.41
C GLN A 73 3.51 -0.64 -13.54
N VAL A 74 3.27 -1.06 -14.78
CA VAL A 74 2.75 -2.41 -15.05
C VAL A 74 3.79 -3.43 -14.55
N GLY A 75 3.32 -4.43 -13.81
CA GLY A 75 4.15 -5.42 -13.09
C GLY A 75 4.45 -5.04 -11.64
N ASP A 76 4.20 -3.79 -11.21
CA ASP A 76 4.32 -3.42 -9.81
C ASP A 76 3.16 -3.98 -8.99
N VAL A 77 3.44 -4.26 -7.72
CA VAL A 77 2.43 -4.65 -6.74
C VAL A 77 1.84 -3.41 -6.10
N TYR A 78 0.52 -3.24 -6.21
CA TYR A 78 -0.25 -2.18 -5.57
C TYR A 78 -1.04 -2.75 -4.40
N CYS A 79 -1.02 -2.05 -3.28
CA CYS A 79 -1.79 -2.40 -2.10
C CYS A 79 -2.75 -1.26 -1.79
N ASP A 80 -4.05 -1.52 -1.84
CA ASP A 80 -5.06 -0.52 -1.48
C ASP A 80 -5.11 -0.41 0.06
N GLU A 81 -4.81 0.76 0.61
CA GLU A 81 -4.64 1.01 2.07
C GLU A 81 -5.90 1.50 2.80
#